data_AF-A0A4Y2Q4E2-F1
#
_entry.id   AF-A0A4Y2Q4E2-F1
#
_cell.length_a   1.000
_cell.length_b   1.000
_cell.length_c   1.000
_cell.angle_alpha   90.00
_cell.angle_beta   90.00
_cell.angle_gamma   90.00
#
_symmetry.space_group_name_H-M   'P 1'
#
loop_
_entity.id
_entity.type
_entity.pdbx_description
1 polymer ?
#
loop_
_entity_poly.entity_id
_entity_poly.type
_entity_poly.pdbx_seq_one_letter_code
_entity_poly.pdbx_strand_id
1 'polypeptide(L)'
;MKDAESLVECILNQLRNNAMDLDDCRSQCHDNVAAMAGYKTGVQERIMEKNNLAIFIKCGNHSLNLVGVHSAKRDRVMVTFFGTIQALYLFFSRSTSRWEKLASTIPITVKSESLTRWSSTAEEQKP
;
A
#
# COMPACT_ATOMS: atom_id res chain seq x y z
N MET A 1 -13.67 -7.82 0.75
CA MET A 1 -12.97 -6.94 -0.20
C MET A 1 -14.04 -6.25 -1.02
N LYS A 2 -14.05 -4.91 -1.09
CA LYS A 2 -14.99 -4.20 -1.96
C LYS A 2 -14.57 -4.42 -3.42
N ASP A 3 -15.49 -4.83 -4.28
CA ASP A 3 -15.22 -4.94 -5.72
C ASP A 3 -15.07 -3.55 -6.35
N ALA A 4 -14.56 -3.49 -7.59
CA ALA A 4 -14.30 -2.24 -8.28
C ALA A 4 -15.55 -1.38 -8.48
N GLU A 5 -16.72 -1.98 -8.63
CA GLU A 5 -17.98 -1.27 -8.87
C GLU A 5 -18.41 -0.49 -7.64
N SER A 6 -18.43 -1.17 -6.48
CA SER A 6 -18.72 -0.52 -5.19
C SER A 6 -17.71 0.59 -4.85
N LEU A 7 -16.46 0.48 -5.31
CA LEU A 7 -15.44 1.52 -5.14
C LEU A 7 -15.70 2.72 -6.05
N VAL A 8 -16.08 2.50 -7.31
CA VAL A 8 -16.46 3.58 -8.24
C VAL A 8 -17.66 4.34 -7.68
N GLU A 9 -18.70 3.65 -7.22
CA GLU A 9 -19.86 4.30 -6.60
C GLU A 9 -19.46 5.15 -5.40
N CYS A 10 -18.58 4.62 -4.55
CA CYS A 10 -18.04 5.37 -3.42
C CYS A 10 -17.32 6.64 -3.86
N ILE A 11 -16.46 6.57 -4.89
CA ILE A 11 -15.76 7.73 -5.45
C ILE A 11 -16.75 8.77 -5.99
N LEU A 12 -17.71 8.35 -6.82
CA LEU A 12 -18.71 9.24 -7.42
C LEU A 12 -19.63 9.90 -6.37
N ASN A 13 -19.98 9.17 -5.30
CA ASN A 13 -20.72 9.73 -4.18
C ASN A 13 -19.91 10.79 -3.44
N GLN A 14 -18.61 10.54 -3.21
CA GLN A 14 -17.74 11.51 -2.54
C GLN A 14 -17.50 12.75 -3.39
N LEU A 15 -17.30 12.62 -4.71
CA LEU A 15 -17.21 13.78 -5.61
C LEU A 15 -18.47 14.64 -5.53
N ARG A 16 -19.65 14.03 -5.62
CA ARG A 16 -20.94 14.71 -5.47
C ARG A 16 -21.08 15.42 -4.13
N ASN A 17 -20.75 14.75 -3.03
CA ASN A 17 -20.81 15.35 -1.68
C ASN A 17 -19.88 16.56 -1.53
N ASN A 18 -18.76 16.56 -2.26
CA ASN A 18 -17.80 17.67 -2.27
C ASN A 18 -18.09 18.71 -3.36
N ALA A 19 -19.23 18.61 -4.05
CA ALA A 19 -19.59 19.47 -5.19
C ALA A 19 -18.49 19.54 -6.28
N MET A 20 -17.79 18.43 -6.51
CA MET A 20 -16.82 18.28 -7.59
C MET A 20 -17.43 17.47 -8.73
N ASP A 21 -17.25 17.93 -9.96
CA ASP A 21 -17.67 17.20 -11.15
C ASP A 21 -16.59 16.20 -11.57
N LEU A 22 -17.01 15.01 -12.00
CA LEU A 22 -16.08 14.06 -12.62
C LEU A 22 -15.57 14.60 -13.96
N ASP A 23 -16.33 15.41 -14.68
CA ASP A 23 -15.95 15.95 -16.00
C ASP A 23 -14.73 16.89 -15.92
N ASP A 24 -14.48 17.48 -14.75
CA ASP A 24 -13.29 18.28 -14.46
C ASP A 24 -12.06 17.43 -14.14
N CYS A 25 -12.24 16.13 -13.90
CA CYS A 25 -11.14 15.21 -13.65
C CYS A 25 -10.27 15.06 -14.91
N ARG A 26 -8.95 15.17 -14.71
CA ARG A 26 -7.95 14.98 -15.76
C ARG A 26 -6.99 13.84 -15.47
N SER A 27 -6.98 13.33 -14.25
CA SER A 27 -6.17 12.17 -13.91
C SER A 27 -6.70 11.49 -12.67
N GLN A 28 -6.54 10.17 -12.63
CA GLN A 28 -6.80 9.33 -11.47
C GLN A 28 -5.53 8.55 -11.12
N CYS A 29 -5.20 8.47 -9.84
CA CYS A 29 -4.04 7.74 -9.36
C CYS A 29 -4.43 6.72 -8.30
N HIS A 30 -4.13 5.45 -8.57
CA HIS A 30 -4.48 4.33 -7.69
C HIS A 30 -3.33 3.33 -7.57
N ASP A 31 -3.44 2.47 -6.55
CA ASP A 31 -2.57 1.31 -6.39
C ASP A 31 -2.72 0.32 -7.55
N ASN A 32 -1.68 -0.46 -7.83
CA ASN A 32 -1.64 -1.39 -8.97
C ASN A 32 -2.41 -2.70 -8.71
N VAL A 33 -3.29 -2.72 -7.70
CA VAL A 33 -4.12 -3.89 -7.37
C VAL A 33 -5.18 -4.07 -8.45
N ALA A 34 -5.48 -5.32 -8.83
CA ALA A 34 -6.38 -5.63 -9.95
C ALA A 34 -7.75 -4.94 -9.87
N ALA A 35 -8.32 -4.79 -8.67
CA ALA A 35 -9.59 -4.07 -8.48
C ALA A 35 -9.50 -2.57 -8.83
N MET A 36 -8.33 -1.95 -8.67
CA MET A 36 -8.11 -0.54 -8.98
C MET A 36 -7.59 -0.35 -10.41
N ALA A 37 -6.52 -1.08 -10.77
CA ALA A 37 -5.76 -0.91 -12.00
C ALA A 37 -6.15 -1.86 -13.13
N GLY A 38 -7.21 -2.67 -12.94
CA GLY A 38 -7.67 -3.63 -13.94
C GLY A 38 -8.18 -2.94 -15.22
N TYR A 39 -7.67 -3.37 -16.37
CA TYR A 39 -8.00 -2.80 -17.69
C TYR A 39 -9.39 -3.18 -18.24
N LYS A 40 -10.11 -4.09 -17.57
CA LYS A 40 -11.46 -4.53 -17.99
C LYS A 40 -12.54 -4.17 -16.98
N THR A 41 -12.25 -4.40 -15.72
CA THR A 41 -13.24 -4.33 -14.65
C THR A 41 -12.77 -3.50 -13.48
N GLY A 42 -11.57 -2.91 -13.55
CA GLY A 42 -11.02 -2.10 -12.47
C GLY A 42 -11.65 -0.72 -12.39
N VAL A 43 -11.44 -0.04 -11.25
CA VAL A 43 -11.85 1.35 -11.04
C VAL A 43 -11.34 2.25 -12.17
N GLN A 44 -10.08 2.06 -12.57
CA GLN A 44 -9.46 2.89 -13.60
C GLN A 44 -10.22 2.89 -14.92
N GLU A 45 -10.63 1.70 -15.36
CA GLU A 45 -11.37 1.53 -16.61
C GLU A 45 -12.75 2.16 -16.51
N ARG A 46 -13.49 1.85 -15.44
CA ARG A 46 -14.85 2.33 -15.21
C ARG A 46 -14.95 3.85 -15.06
N ILE A 47 -13.92 4.50 -14.50
CA ILE A 47 -13.84 5.96 -14.44
C ILE A 47 -13.52 6.52 -15.83
N MET A 48 -12.62 5.91 -16.60
CA MET A 48 -12.31 6.32 -17.97
C MET A 48 -13.50 6.17 -18.93
N GLU A 49 -14.34 5.14 -18.74
CA GLU A 49 -15.61 4.98 -19.48
C GLU A 49 -16.58 6.14 -19.24
N LYS A 50 -16.53 6.77 -18.05
CA LYS A 50 -17.38 7.91 -17.70
C LYS A 50 -16.77 9.24 -18.12
N ASN A 51 -15.45 9.39 -17.97
CA ASN A 51 -14.70 10.54 -18.43
C ASN A 51 -13.35 10.07 -19.02
N ASN A 52 -13.26 10.05 -20.34
CA ASN A 52 -12.08 9.59 -21.08
C ASN A 52 -10.85 10.50 -20.91
N LEU A 53 -11.03 11.70 -20.34
CA LEU A 53 -9.93 12.62 -20.00
C LEU A 53 -9.32 12.31 -18.63
N ALA A 54 -9.96 11.51 -17.78
CA ALA A 54 -9.45 11.11 -16.47
C ALA A 54 -8.39 10.00 -16.61
N ILE A 55 -7.22 10.33 -17.16
CA ILE A 55 -6.16 9.35 -17.45
C ILE A 55 -5.65 8.64 -16.19
N PHE A 56 -5.40 7.34 -16.31
CA PHE A 56 -4.90 6.55 -15.19
C PHE A 56 -3.38 6.62 -15.05
N ILE A 57 -2.93 6.94 -13.83
CA ILE A 57 -1.53 6.95 -13.43
C ILE A 57 -1.34 5.96 -12.28
N LYS A 58 -0.41 5.02 -12.43
CA LYS A 58 -0.06 4.10 -11.34
C LYS A 58 0.60 4.86 -10.18
N CYS A 59 0.27 4.47 -8.95
CA CYS A 59 0.88 5.02 -7.75
C CYS A 59 2.41 4.82 -7.74
N GLY A 60 3.17 5.91 -7.86
CA GLY A 60 4.64 5.89 -7.87
C GLY A 60 5.24 5.33 -6.59
N ASN A 61 4.64 5.62 -5.43
CA ASN A 61 5.05 5.03 -4.14
C ASN A 61 4.94 3.51 -4.15
N HIS A 62 3.86 2.96 -4.73
CA HIS A 62 3.68 1.52 -4.83
C HIS A 62 4.71 0.90 -5.78
N SER A 63 4.96 1.51 -6.93
CA SER A 63 6.01 1.08 -7.87
C SER A 63 7.39 1.09 -7.22
N LEU A 64 7.74 2.14 -6.48
CA LEU A 64 9.01 2.24 -5.77
C LEU A 64 9.13 1.16 -4.67
N ASN A 65 8.06 0.91 -3.91
CA ASN A 65 7.99 -0.18 -2.93
C ASN A 65 8.30 -1.53 -3.57
N LEU A 66 7.69 -1.81 -4.72
CA LEU A 66 7.93 -3.06 -5.44
C LEU A 66 9.39 -3.17 -5.87
N VAL A 67 9.99 -2.11 -6.41
CA VAL A 67 11.42 -2.11 -6.77
C VAL A 67 12.28 -2.42 -5.55
N GLY A 68 12.08 -1.72 -4.43
CA GLY A 68 12.84 -1.95 -3.19
C GLY A 68 12.72 -3.39 -2.68
N VAL A 69 11.49 -3.90 -2.58
CA VAL A 69 11.22 -5.29 -2.14
C VAL A 69 11.86 -6.31 -3.08
N HIS A 70 11.77 -6.11 -4.39
CA HIS A 70 12.34 -7.05 -5.36
C HIS A 70 13.87 -7.03 -5.30
N SER A 71 14.48 -5.85 -5.20
CA SER A 71 15.92 -5.70 -5.04
C SER A 71 16.41 -6.38 -3.76
N ALA A 72 15.76 -6.13 -2.61
CA ALA A 72 16.12 -6.76 -1.34
C ALA A 72 16.00 -8.29 -1.40
N LYS A 73 15.00 -8.83 -2.11
CA LYS A 73 14.82 -10.29 -2.29
C LYS A 73 15.86 -10.95 -3.19
N ARG A 74 16.62 -10.19 -3.98
CA ARG A 74 17.70 -10.73 -4.81
C ARG A 74 19.00 -10.91 -4.06
N ASP A 75 19.22 -10.14 -2.99
CA ASP A 75 20.43 -10.20 -2.18
C ASP A 75 20.24 -11.10 -0.95
N ARG A 76 21.16 -12.05 -0.73
CA ARG A 76 21.03 -13.04 0.35
C ARG A 76 21.19 -12.40 1.74
N VAL A 77 22.05 -11.40 1.87
CA VAL A 77 22.27 -10.71 3.14
C VAL A 77 21.01 -9.96 3.53
N MET A 78 20.40 -9.25 2.57
CA MET A 78 19.14 -8.54 2.79
C MET A 78 18.00 -9.50 3.15
N VAL A 79 17.86 -10.63 2.45
CA VAL A 79 16.86 -11.66 2.79
C VAL A 79 17.03 -12.16 4.23
N THR A 80 18.26 -12.45 4.66
CA THR A 80 18.53 -12.89 6.03
C THR A 80 18.28 -11.79 7.05
N PHE A 81 18.65 -10.55 6.75
CA PHE A 81 18.42 -9.39 7.62
C PHE A 81 16.93 -9.19 7.90
N PHE A 82 16.14 -8.99 6.84
CA PHE A 82 14.69 -8.78 6.93
C PHE A 82 14.00 -9.98 7.59
N GLY A 83 14.36 -11.22 7.19
CA GLY A 83 13.84 -12.44 7.83
C GLY A 83 14.11 -12.53 9.34
N THR A 84 15.24 -11.99 9.81
CA THR A 84 15.57 -11.93 11.24
C THR A 84 14.69 -10.93 11.98
N ILE A 85 14.48 -9.74 11.40
CA ILE A 85 13.59 -8.72 11.98
C ILE A 85 12.15 -9.23 12.03
N GLN A 86 11.67 -9.90 10.98
CA GLN A 86 10.34 -10.52 10.95
C GLN A 86 10.20 -11.61 12.03
N ALA A 87 11.23 -12.43 12.25
CA ALA A 87 11.21 -13.44 13.31
C ALA A 87 11.14 -12.80 14.69
N LEU A 88 11.88 -11.71 14.92
CA LEU A 88 11.84 -10.93 16.15
C LEU A 88 10.43 -10.35 16.38
N TYR A 89 9.85 -9.72 15.36
CA TYR A 89 8.47 -9.20 15.41
C TYR A 89 7.48 -10.29 15.81
N LEU A 90 7.53 -11.45 15.16
CA LEU A 90 6.63 -12.58 15.43
C LEU A 90 6.79 -13.13 16.86
N PHE A 91 8.03 -13.14 17.38
CA PHE A 91 8.27 -13.55 18.76
C PHE A 91 7.58 -12.60 19.75
N PHE A 92 7.79 -11.30 19.62
CA PHE A 92 7.22 -10.33 20.56
C PHE A 92 5.71 -10.13 20.39
N SER A 93 5.21 -9.98 19.16
CA SER A 93 3.78 -9.70 18.89
C SER A 93 2.83 -10.82 19.29
N ARG A 94 3.33 -12.05 19.47
CA ARG A 94 2.53 -13.20 19.94
C ARG A 94 2.27 -13.22 21.45
N SER A 95 2.80 -12.28 22.22
CA SER A 95 2.59 -12.20 23.67
C SER A 95 2.55 -10.75 24.11
N THR A 96 1.44 -10.34 24.74
CA THR A 96 1.28 -8.98 25.29
C THR A 96 2.38 -8.65 26.30
N SER A 97 2.71 -9.58 27.19
CA SER A 97 3.80 -9.42 28.17
C SER A 97 5.16 -9.20 27.50
N ARG A 98 5.50 -9.99 26.47
CA ARG A 98 6.74 -9.79 25.72
C ARG A 98 6.74 -8.44 25.00
N TRP A 99 5.61 -8.09 24.37
CA TRP A 99 5.44 -6.82 23.66
C TRP A 99 5.63 -5.61 24.59
N GLU A 100 5.01 -5.62 25.77
CA GLU A 100 5.17 -4.58 26.79
C GLU A 100 6.63 -4.47 27.26
N LYS A 101 7.30 -5.62 27.43
CA LYS A 101 8.71 -5.63 27.81
C LYS A 101 9.59 -5.03 26.72
N LEU A 102 9.33 -5.34 25.45
CA LEU A 102 10.04 -4.75 24.31
C LEU A 102 9.83 -3.23 24.26
N ALA A 103 8.57 -2.80 24.31
CA ALA A 103 8.18 -1.39 24.21
C ALA A 103 8.73 -0.54 25.36
N SER A 104 8.92 -1.12 26.55
CA SER A 104 9.54 -0.44 27.69
C SER A 104 11.07 -0.47 27.68
N THR A 105 11.70 -1.36 26.89
CA THR A 105 13.15 -1.53 26.87
C THR A 105 13.82 -0.76 25.73
N ILE A 106 13.20 -0.73 24.55
CA ILE A 106 13.75 -0.05 23.37
C ILE A 106 12.79 1.05 22.89
N PRO A 107 13.31 2.22 22.46
CA PRO A 107 12.49 3.33 21.97
C PRO A 107 12.01 3.12 20.52
N ILE A 108 12.24 1.93 19.94
CA ILE A 108 11.92 1.59 18.56
C ILE A 108 10.90 0.45 18.55
N THR A 109 9.84 0.60 17.78
CA THR A 109 8.83 -0.43 17.59
C THR A 109 9.20 -1.31 16.41
N VAL A 110 9.40 -2.60 16.65
CA VAL A 110 9.57 -3.58 15.56
C VAL A 110 8.23 -3.75 14.85
N LYS A 111 8.21 -3.67 13.52
CA LYS A 111 7.01 -3.82 12.70
C LYS A 111 7.12 -5.09 11.86
N SER A 112 5.97 -5.66 11.50
CA SER A 112 5.95 -6.71 10.48
C SER A 112 6.31 -6.11 9.13
N GLU A 113 7.08 -6.86 8.35
CA GLU A 113 7.22 -6.61 6.92
C GLU A 113 5.84 -6.61 6.25
N SER A 114 5.64 -5.63 5.36
CA SER A 114 4.45 -5.54 4.53
C SER A 114 4.85 -5.36 3.08
N LEU A 115 4.33 -6.22 2.21
CA LEU A 115 4.54 -6.11 0.76
C LEU A 115 3.79 -4.91 0.15
N THR A 116 2.79 -4.38 0.84
CA THR A 116 1.90 -3.33 0.31
C THR A 116 2.06 -1.98 1.00
N ARG A 117 2.71 -1.91 2.17
CA ARG A 117 2.84 -0.68 2.96
C ARG A 117 4.32 -0.34 3.20
N TRP A 118 4.80 0.71 2.52
CA TRP A 118 6.16 1.24 2.63
C TRP A 118 6.59 1.61 4.06
N SER A 119 5.62 1.95 4.94
CA SER A 119 5.90 2.30 6.34
C SER A 119 6.54 1.19 7.16
N SER A 120 6.45 -0.07 6.72
CA SER A 120 7.09 -1.20 7.40
C SER A 120 8.60 -1.26 7.15
N THR A 121 9.06 -0.90 5.95
CA THR A 121 10.47 -1.00 5.53
C THR A 121 11.25 0.31 5.68
N ALA A 122 10.57 1.46 5.66
CA ALA A 122 11.23 2.78 5.70
C ALA A 122 11.83 3.15 7.07
N GLU A 123 11.29 2.62 8.16
CA GLU A 123 11.79 2.91 9.52
C GLU A 123 12.98 2.03 9.92
N GLU A 124 13.10 0.83 9.35
CA GLU A 124 14.21 -0.10 9.59
C GLU A 124 15.54 0.37 8.98
N GLN A 125 15.49 1.34 8.05
CA GLN A 125 16.67 1.90 7.37
C GLN A 125 17.15 3.22 7.97
N LYS A 126 16.58 3.67 9.09
CA LYS A 126 17.09 4.84 9.81
C LYS A 126 18.34 4.44 10.62
N PRO A 127 19.45 5.18 10.51
CA PRO A 127 20.69 4.90 11.24
C PRO A 127 20.50 5.00 12.76
#